data_AF-A0A8T6I8Q6-F1
#
_entry.id   AF-A0A8T6I8Q6-F1
#
_cell.length_a   1.000
_cell.length_b   1.000
_cell.length_c   1.000
_cell.angle_alpha   90.00
_cell.angle_beta   90.00
_cell.angle_gamma   90.00
#
_symmetry.space_group_name_H-M   'P 1'
#
loop_
_entity.id
_entity.type
_entity.pdbx_description
1 polymer ?
#
loop_
_entity_poly.entity_id
_entity_poly.type
_entity_poly.pdbx_seq_one_letter_code
_entity_poly.pdbx_strand_id
1 'polypeptide(L)'
;MTQLAHPGRWMLVGVLAWLSVAVTGVQSARQSGEMRDLFQRLSTNQQTQDGLLAEYRLLLLERATLAAYQNVERIAVEELDMEFPEEVRQVERWRRGER
;
A
#
# COMPACT_ATOMS: atom_id res chain seq x y z
N MET A 1 26.71 62.33 -4.56
CA MET A 1 25.55 62.92 -5.26
C MET A 1 24.71 61.78 -5.81
N THR A 2 23.73 61.36 -5.04
CA THR A 2 22.83 60.24 -5.32
C THR A 2 21.85 60.65 -6.42
N GLN A 3 21.97 60.03 -7.60
CA GLN A 3 21.01 60.21 -8.68
C GLN A 3 19.61 59.91 -8.15
N LEU A 4 18.71 60.89 -8.25
CA LEU A 4 17.27 60.70 -8.18
C LEU A 4 16.88 59.78 -9.34
N ALA A 5 16.98 58.49 -9.07
CA ALA A 5 16.41 57.48 -9.92
C ALA A 5 14.94 57.82 -10.09
N HIS A 6 14.53 58.03 -11.34
CA HIS A 6 13.20 58.53 -11.67
C HIS A 6 12.15 57.67 -10.94
N PRO A 7 11.24 58.28 -10.16
CA PRO A 7 10.31 57.53 -9.32
C PRO A 7 9.47 56.54 -10.14
N GLY A 8 9.19 56.85 -11.40
CA GLY A 8 8.52 55.95 -12.34
C GLY A 8 9.30 54.68 -12.69
N ARG A 9 10.63 54.71 -12.75
CA ARG A 9 11.45 53.51 -13.02
C ARG A 9 11.42 52.52 -11.85
N TRP A 10 11.49 53.01 -10.62
CA TRP A 10 11.38 52.14 -9.44
C TRP A 10 9.97 51.59 -9.23
N MET A 11 8.94 52.38 -9.54
CA MET A 11 7.56 51.88 -9.57
C MET A 11 7.38 50.76 -10.59
N LEU A 12 7.90 50.93 -11.81
CA LEU A 12 7.83 49.90 -12.84
C LEU A 12 8.54 48.62 -12.43
N VAL A 13 9.72 48.71 -11.81
CA VAL A 13 10.45 47.55 -11.27
C VAL A 13 9.64 46.87 -10.17
N GLY A 14 9.02 47.62 -9.26
CA GLY A 14 8.17 47.07 -8.20
C GLY A 14 6.95 46.33 -8.75
N VAL A 15 6.29 46.88 -9.76
CA VAL A 15 5.14 46.26 -10.43
C VAL A 15 5.56 44.99 -11.16
N LEU A 16 6.68 45.01 -11.89
CA LEU A 16 7.24 43.84 -12.57
C LEU A 16 7.60 42.73 -11.58
N ALA A 17 8.21 43.07 -10.44
CA ALA A 17 8.52 42.12 -9.38
C ALA A 17 7.23 41.47 -8.85
N TRP A 18 6.19 42.25 -8.55
CA TRP A 18 4.91 41.73 -8.10
C TRP A 18 4.23 40.81 -9.12
N LEU A 19 4.26 41.19 -10.40
CA LEU A 19 3.73 40.38 -11.49
C LEU A 19 4.49 39.05 -11.62
N SER A 20 5.81 39.07 -11.46
CA SER A 20 6.64 37.86 -11.51
C SER A 20 6.32 36.88 -10.38
N VAL A 21 6.06 37.40 -9.18
CA VAL A 21 5.65 36.59 -8.02
C VAL A 21 4.27 35.99 -8.26
N ALA A 22 3.33 36.77 -8.78
CA ALA A 22 1.98 36.30 -9.09
C ALA A 22 1.98 35.19 -10.15
N VAL A 23 2.76 35.34 -11.23
CA VAL A 23 2.92 34.33 -12.27
C VAL A 23 3.55 33.05 -11.71
N THR A 24 4.59 33.18 -10.88
CA THR A 24 5.25 32.04 -10.22
C THR A 24 4.29 31.29 -9.30
N GLY A 25 3.46 32.01 -8.55
CA GLY A 25 2.43 31.43 -7.68
C GLY A 25 1.40 30.62 -8.46
N VAL A 26 0.91 31.15 -9.59
CA VAL A 26 -0.03 30.44 -10.47
C VAL A 26 0.61 29.22 -11.12
N GLN A 27 1.88 29.31 -11.53
CA GLN A 27 2.61 28.19 -12.13
C GLN A 27 2.83 27.06 -11.13
N SER A 28 3.18 27.38 -9.88
CA SER A 28 3.31 26.41 -8.78
C SER A 28 1.96 25.72 -8.45
N ALA A 29 0.86 26.47 -8.47
CA ALA A 29 -0.48 25.90 -8.28
C ALA A 29 -0.89 24.96 -9.42
N ARG A 30 -0.53 25.27 -10.67
CA ARG A 30 -0.78 24.37 -11.83
C ARG A 30 0.05 23.08 -11.74
N GLN A 31 1.31 23.18 -11.35
CA GLN A 31 2.19 22.03 -11.16
C GLN A 31 1.67 21.10 -10.04
N SER A 32 1.04 21.68 -9.01
CA SER A 32 0.35 20.91 -7.96
C SER A 32 -0.90 20.18 -8.48
N GLY A 33 -1.57 20.71 -9.51
CA GLY A 33 -2.69 20.05 -10.18
C GLY A 33 -2.26 18.85 -11.02
N GLU A 34 -1.14 18.95 -11.75
CA GLU A 34 -0.58 17.84 -12.54
C GLU A 34 -0.03 16.71 -11.66
N MET A 35 0.58 17.05 -10.52
CA MET A 35 0.99 16.05 -9.54
C MET A 35 -0.21 15.27 -8.99
N ARG A 36 -1.37 15.91 -8.78
CA ARG A 36 -2.58 15.21 -8.33
C ARG A 36 -3.09 14.19 -9.34
N ASP A 37 -3.08 14.49 -10.64
CA ASP A 37 -3.46 13.51 -11.68
C ASP A 37 -2.47 12.33 -11.72
N LEU A 38 -1.17 12.61 -11.61
CA LEU A 38 -0.15 11.57 -11.58
C LEU A 38 -0.28 10.67 -10.34
N PHE A 39 -0.50 11.26 -9.16
CA PHE A 39 -0.74 10.51 -7.92
C PHE A 39 -2.04 9.71 -7.99
N GLN A 40 -3.08 10.23 -8.64
CA GLN A 40 -4.34 9.50 -8.81
C GLN A 40 -4.14 8.26 -9.69
N ARG A 41 -3.42 8.39 -10.81
CA ARG A 41 -3.07 7.24 -11.67
C ARG A 41 -2.20 6.21 -10.94
N LEU A 42 -1.19 6.68 -10.21
CA LEU A 42 -0.34 5.81 -9.40
C LEU A 42 -1.17 5.06 -8.33
N SER A 43 -2.05 5.77 -7.62
CA SER A 43 -2.93 5.21 -6.60
C SER A 43 -3.86 4.12 -7.16
N THR A 44 -4.45 4.34 -8.34
CA THR A 44 -5.31 3.31 -8.98
C THR A 44 -4.53 2.06 -9.39
N ASN A 45 -3.30 2.22 -9.87
CA ASN A 45 -2.44 1.08 -10.19
C ASN A 45 -2.01 0.33 -8.92
N GLN A 46 -1.66 1.07 -7.87
CA GLN A 46 -1.30 0.54 -6.55
C GLN A 46 -2.44 -0.30 -5.95
N GLN A 47 -3.68 0.21 -5.97
CA GLN A 47 -4.86 -0.53 -5.49
C GLN A 47 -5.08 -1.85 -6.25
N THR A 48 -4.86 -1.83 -7.56
CA THR A 48 -5.00 -3.03 -8.39
C THR A 48 -3.90 -4.05 -8.05
N GLN A 49 -2.67 -3.59 -7.86
CA GLN A 49 -1.54 -4.43 -7.44
C GLN A 49 -1.78 -5.04 -6.05
N ASP A 50 -2.30 -4.27 -5.10
CA ASP A 50 -2.58 -4.74 -3.74
C ASP A 50 -3.65 -5.84 -3.73
N GLY A 51 -4.69 -5.72 -4.56
CA GLY A 51 -5.72 -6.76 -4.72
C GLY A 51 -5.15 -8.07 -5.23
N LEU A 52 -4.35 -8.02 -6.31
CA LEU A 52 -3.70 -9.20 -6.88
C LEU A 52 -2.70 -9.85 -5.92
N LEU A 53 -1.97 -9.04 -5.15
CA LEU A 53 -1.05 -9.53 -4.11
C LEU A 53 -1.79 -10.24 -2.98
N ALA A 54 -2.96 -9.76 -2.57
CA ALA A 54 -3.77 -10.40 -1.55
C ALA A 54 -4.25 -11.78 -2.00
N GLU A 55 -4.75 -11.89 -3.23
CA GLU A 55 -5.21 -13.16 -3.80
C GLU A 55 -4.04 -14.15 -3.98
N TYR A 56 -2.91 -13.69 -4.49
CA TYR A 56 -1.70 -14.52 -4.63
C TYR A 56 -1.22 -15.08 -3.29
N ARG A 57 -1.26 -14.27 -2.21
CA ARG A 57 -0.89 -14.74 -0.86
C ARG A 57 -1.82 -15.84 -0.36
N LEU A 58 -3.12 -15.73 -0.62
CA LEU A 58 -4.09 -16.76 -0.23
C LEU A 58 -3.82 -18.07 -0.98
N LEU A 59 -3.66 -18.00 -2.30
CA LEU A 59 -3.31 -19.16 -3.14
C LEU A 59 -2.00 -19.82 -2.72
N LEU A 60 -0.99 -19.02 -2.36
CA LEU A 60 0.29 -19.54 -1.89
C LEU A 60 0.14 -20.22 -0.53
N LEU A 61 -0.68 -19.65 0.36
CA LEU A 61 -1.00 -20.25 1.65
C LEU A 61 -1.72 -21.59 1.48
N GLU A 62 -2.72 -21.67 0.60
CA GLU A 62 -3.46 -22.90 0.28
C GLU A 62 -2.54 -23.99 -0.28
N ARG A 63 -1.62 -23.62 -1.18
CA ARG A 63 -0.63 -24.56 -1.71
C ARG A 63 0.35 -25.03 -0.65
N ALA A 64 0.81 -24.12 0.21
CA ALA A 64 1.74 -24.44 1.28
C ALA A 64 1.10 -25.37 2.32
N THR A 65 -0.15 -25.11 2.72
CA THR A 65 -0.87 -26.00 3.64
C THR A 65 -1.13 -27.36 3.02
N LEU A 66 -1.54 -27.44 1.75
CA LEU A 66 -1.74 -28.72 1.07
C LEU A 66 -0.44 -29.54 0.97
N ALA A 67 0.67 -28.89 0.59
CA ALA A 67 1.97 -29.53 0.56
C ALA A 67 2.43 -29.99 1.95
N ALA A 68 2.17 -29.19 2.99
CA ALA A 68 2.46 -29.56 4.37
C ALA A 68 1.63 -30.78 4.81
N TYR A 69 0.34 -30.81 4.52
CA TYR A 69 -0.52 -31.96 4.81
C TYR A 69 -0.03 -33.24 4.14
N GLN A 70 0.30 -33.17 2.86
CA GLN A 70 0.84 -34.32 2.14
C GLN A 70 2.16 -34.82 2.75
N ASN A 71 3.02 -33.90 3.18
CA ASN A 71 4.28 -34.26 3.78
C ASN A 71 4.10 -34.89 5.17
N VAL A 72 3.18 -34.36 5.99
CA VAL A 72 2.81 -34.94 7.29
C VAL A 72 2.20 -36.33 7.11
N GLU A 73 1.27 -36.49 6.17
CA GLU A 73 0.63 -37.78 5.85
C GLU A 73 1.68 -38.81 5.45
N ARG A 74 2.58 -38.43 4.52
CA ARG A 74 3.66 -39.29 4.06
C ARG A 74 4.56 -39.74 5.22
N ILE A 75 4.96 -38.82 6.11
CA ILE A 75 5.78 -39.16 7.28
C ILE A 75 5.00 -40.06 8.26
N ALA A 76 3.72 -39.79 8.50
CA ALA A 76 2.89 -40.59 9.40
C ALA A 76 2.74 -42.04 8.91
N VAL A 77 2.52 -42.24 7.61
CA VAL A 77 2.35 -43.58 7.03
C VAL A 77 3.69 -44.27 6.80
N GLU A 78 4.65 -43.63 6.15
CA GLU A 78 5.90 -44.29 5.72
C GLU A 78 6.91 -44.48 6.86
N GLU A 79 7.02 -43.52 7.77
CA GLU A 79 8.06 -43.53 8.81
C GLU A 79 7.53 -43.99 10.17
N LEU A 80 6.26 -43.71 10.47
CA LEU A 80 5.65 -43.97 11.77
C LEU A 80 4.65 -45.14 11.77
N ASP A 81 4.39 -45.76 10.61
CA ASP A 81 3.45 -46.88 10.41
C ASP A 81 2.06 -46.58 11.03
N MET A 82 1.63 -45.32 10.94
CA MET A 82 0.36 -44.88 11.51
C MET A 82 -0.79 -45.20 10.56
N GLU A 83 -1.78 -45.95 11.03
CA GLU A 83 -3.05 -46.19 10.35
C GLU A 83 -4.14 -45.25 10.85
N PHE A 84 -4.96 -44.73 9.93
CA PHE A 84 -6.13 -43.91 10.29
C PHE A 84 -7.23 -44.80 10.89
N PRO A 85 -7.69 -44.54 12.12
CA PRO A 85 -8.72 -45.36 12.77
C PRO A 85 -10.10 -45.16 12.13
N GLU A 86 -10.86 -46.25 11.97
CA GLU A 86 -12.22 -46.24 11.37
C GLU A 86 -13.28 -45.52 12.23
N GLU A 87 -13.06 -45.39 13.54
CA GLU A 87 -13.97 -44.70 14.46
C GLU A 87 -13.28 -43.50 15.14
N VAL A 88 -13.66 -42.28 14.73
CA VAL A 88 -13.19 -41.04 15.36
C VAL A 88 -14.08 -40.72 16.56
N ARG A 89 -13.62 -41.06 17.76
CA ARG A 89 -14.32 -40.73 19.01
C ARG A 89 -14.06 -39.27 19.38
N GLN A 90 -15.07 -38.41 19.23
CA GLN A 90 -14.96 -36.98 19.56
C GLN A 90 -14.78 -36.80 21.08
N VAL A 91 -13.63 -36.25 21.49
CA VAL A 91 -13.37 -35.95 22.89
C VAL A 91 -14.06 -34.63 23.24
N GLU A 92 -15.18 -34.69 23.97
CA GLU A 92 -15.83 -33.49 24.49
C GLU A 92 -14.87 -32.73 25.41
N ARG A 93 -14.53 -31.50 25.00
CA ARG A 93 -13.63 -30.62 25.75
C ARG A 93 -14.25 -30.30 27.10
N TRP A 94 -13.72 -30.88 28.17
CA TRP A 94 -14.24 -30.73 29.51
C TRP A 94 -14.24 -29.26 29.95
N ARG A 95 -15.43 -28.64 30.02
CA ARG A 95 -15.65 -27.28 30.52
C ARG A 95 -15.53 -27.31 32.05
N ARG A 96 -14.31 -27.09 32.55
CA ARG A 96 -14.06 -26.88 33.97
C ARG A 96 -14.48 -25.46 34.36
N GLY A 97 -15.53 -25.33 35.15
CA GLY A 97 -15.77 -24.09 35.90
C GLY A 97 -17.22 -23.84 36.29
N GLU A 98 -17.75 -24.60 37.25
CA GLU A 98 -18.81 -24.13 38.16
C GLU A 98 -18.56 -24.76 39.54
N ARG A 99 -17.94 -23.97 40.43
CA ARG A 99 -18.16 -23.97 41.88
C ARG A 99 -17.89 -22.58 42.40
#